data_AF-A0A941RBM0-F1
#
_entry.id   AF-A0A941RBM0-F1
#
_cell.length_a   1.000
_cell.length_b   1.000
_cell.length_c   1.000
_cell.angle_alpha   90.00
_cell.angle_beta   90.00
_cell.angle_gamma   90.00
#
_symmetry.space_group_name_H-M   'P 1'
#
loop_
_entity.id
_entity.type
_entity.pdbx_description
1 polymer ?
#
loop_
_entity_poly.entity_id
_entity_poly.type
_entity_poly.pdbx_seq_one_letter_code
_entity_poly.pdbx_strand_id
1 'polypeptide(L)'
;MRKLFNLLSICCILVIPITTFAWTYYLQQDLGVQGLVHLCKYSNGKVYTVNAINLCPLSIEDSAQGFGQGQGFLQGEYQDGMTKVCVYDVMGENKAIRLPSTLLCPLNPTF
;
A
#
# COMPACT_ATOMS: atom_id res chain seq x y z
N MET A 1 -62.02 -9.97 25.09
CA MET A 1 -62.33 -8.65 24.51
C MET A 1 -61.12 -7.74 24.67
N ARG A 2 -60.59 -7.24 23.54
CA ARG A 2 -59.87 -5.96 23.27
C ARG A 2 -59.06 -5.34 24.44
N LYS A 3 -57.78 -4.95 24.29
CA LYS A 3 -57.26 -4.08 23.21
C LYS A 3 -55.76 -4.31 22.97
N LEU A 4 -55.44 -4.72 21.74
CA LEU A 4 -54.26 -4.31 20.98
C LEU A 4 -54.33 -2.78 20.80
N PHE A 5 -53.27 -2.01 21.05
CA PHE A 5 -52.97 -0.79 20.28
C PHE A 5 -51.54 -0.29 20.59
N ASN A 6 -50.67 -0.49 19.58
CA ASN A 6 -49.56 0.38 19.18
C ASN A 6 -49.09 1.47 20.15
N LEU A 7 -47.82 1.42 20.55
CA LEU A 7 -47.01 2.65 20.58
C LEU A 7 -45.55 2.32 20.22
N LEU A 8 -45.24 2.66 18.96
CA LEU A 8 -43.97 3.17 18.47
C LEU A 8 -42.68 2.43 18.86
N SER A 9 -42.31 1.54 17.95
CA SER A 9 -40.93 1.29 17.53
C SER A 9 -40.12 2.60 17.45
N ILE A 10 -39.30 2.85 18.46
CA ILE A 10 -38.11 3.70 18.35
C ILE A 10 -36.93 2.75 18.50
N CYS A 11 -36.70 1.96 17.45
CA CYS A 11 -35.44 1.26 17.28
C CYS A 11 -34.42 2.31 16.83
N CYS A 12 -33.75 2.96 17.78
CA CYS A 12 -32.55 3.73 17.49
C CYS A 12 -31.53 2.76 16.89
N ILE A 13 -31.45 2.73 15.56
CA ILE A 13 -30.37 2.10 14.82
C ILE A 13 -29.12 2.92 15.17
N LEU A 14 -28.40 2.48 16.21
CA LEU A 14 -27.04 2.89 16.48
C LEU A 14 -26.22 2.43 15.27
N VAL A 15 -25.99 3.36 14.34
CA VAL A 15 -25.00 3.19 13.28
C VAL A 15 -23.65 3.24 13.98
N ILE A 16 -23.16 2.08 14.41
CA ILE A 16 -21.79 1.94 14.92
C ILE A 16 -20.88 2.20 13.73
N PRO A 17 -19.95 3.18 13.78
CA PRO A 17 -18.95 3.31 12.75
C PRO A 17 -18.06 2.07 12.82
N ILE A 18 -18.19 1.18 11.84
CA ILE A 18 -17.25 0.09 11.61
C ILE A 18 -15.90 0.75 11.32
N THR A 19 -15.01 0.73 12.30
CA THR A 19 -13.63 1.19 12.14
C THR A 19 -12.97 0.26 11.12
N THR A 20 -12.62 0.80 9.96
CA THR A 20 -11.81 0.09 8.96
C THR A 20 -10.42 -0.12 9.55
N PHE A 21 -10.09 -1.35 9.94
CA PHE A 21 -8.74 -1.71 10.35
C PHE A 21 -7.89 -1.96 9.10
N ALA A 22 -6.95 -1.06 8.81
CA ALA A 22 -5.89 -1.33 7.86
C ALA A 22 -4.90 -2.30 8.51
N TRP A 23 -4.87 -3.55 8.06
CA TRP A 23 -3.95 -4.55 8.59
C TRP A 23 -2.59 -4.40 7.93
N THR A 24 -1.59 -4.03 8.74
CA THR A 24 -0.17 -4.01 8.36
C THR A 24 0.46 -5.37 8.67
N TYR A 25 1.14 -5.94 7.68
CA TYR A 25 1.90 -7.19 7.80
C TYR A 25 3.37 -6.92 7.64
N TYR A 26 4.20 -7.63 8.41
CA TYR A 26 5.65 -7.45 8.43
C TYR A 26 6.34 -8.56 7.65
N LEU A 27 7.49 -8.21 7.07
CA LEU A 27 8.34 -9.16 6.37
C LEU A 27 8.81 -10.23 7.35
N GLN A 28 8.48 -11.47 7.04
CA GLN A 28 8.88 -12.63 7.82
C GLN A 28 10.13 -13.28 7.22
N GLN A 29 10.20 -13.36 5.89
CA GLN A 29 11.31 -13.99 5.20
C GLN A 29 11.49 -13.41 3.80
N ASP A 30 12.72 -13.03 3.49
CA ASP A 30 13.19 -12.77 2.13
C ASP A 30 13.53 -14.12 1.48
N LEU A 31 12.84 -14.47 0.40
CA LEU A 31 13.01 -15.73 -0.34
C LEU A 31 13.96 -15.58 -1.54
N GLY A 32 14.52 -14.40 -1.76
CA GLY A 32 15.46 -14.10 -2.82
C GLY A 32 14.82 -13.92 -4.20
N VAL A 33 15.68 -13.70 -5.19
CA VAL A 33 15.30 -13.45 -6.58
C VAL A 33 15.12 -14.77 -7.33
N GLN A 34 13.97 -14.91 -8.00
CA GLN A 34 13.67 -16.00 -8.92
C GLN A 34 13.34 -15.41 -10.30
N GLY A 35 14.31 -15.45 -11.21
CA GLY A 35 14.17 -14.86 -12.54
C GLY A 35 14.07 -13.33 -12.48
N LEU A 36 12.92 -12.77 -12.88
CA LEU A 36 12.68 -11.32 -12.94
C LEU A 36 11.96 -10.76 -11.70
N VAL A 37 11.70 -11.60 -10.70
CA VAL A 37 10.99 -11.20 -9.48
C VAL A 37 11.75 -11.58 -8.22
N HIS A 38 11.57 -10.78 -7.18
CA HIS A 38 12.04 -11.04 -5.82
C HIS A 38 10.85 -11.49 -4.97
N LEU A 39 10.99 -12.62 -4.28
CA LEU A 39 9.93 -13.23 -3.48
C LEU A 39 10.03 -12.86 -2.01
N CYS A 40 8.93 -12.42 -1.41
CA CYS A 40 8.87 -11.88 -0.06
C CYS A 40 7.72 -12.49 0.73
N LYS A 41 8.00 -13.18 1.83
CA LYS A 41 7.00 -13.80 2.71
C LYS A 41 6.68 -12.90 3.89
N TYR A 42 5.40 -12.65 4.15
CA TYR A 42 4.95 -11.77 5.23
C TYR A 42 4.18 -12.52 6.32
N SER A 43 3.92 -11.83 7.42
CA SER A 43 3.23 -12.36 8.60
C SER A 43 1.77 -12.77 8.36
N ASN A 44 1.15 -12.36 7.25
CA ASN A 44 -0.13 -12.91 6.79
C ASN A 44 -0.01 -14.29 6.14
N GLY A 45 1.20 -14.86 6.07
CA GLY A 45 1.47 -16.16 5.47
C GLY A 45 1.53 -16.16 3.94
N LYS A 46 1.31 -15.01 3.28
CA LYS A 46 1.36 -14.88 1.82
C LYS A 46 2.78 -14.54 1.35
N VAL A 47 3.07 -14.90 0.09
CA VAL A 47 4.30 -14.53 -0.62
C VAL A 47 3.94 -13.50 -1.69
N TYR A 48 4.64 -12.36 -1.67
CA TYR A 48 4.48 -11.29 -2.63
C TYR A 48 5.70 -11.21 -3.53
N THR A 49 5.45 -10.85 -4.79
CA THR A 49 6.48 -10.61 -5.80
C THR A 49 6.74 -9.11 -5.89
N VAL A 50 8.01 -8.74 -5.82
CA VAL A 50 8.47 -7.40 -6.22
C VAL A 50 9.45 -7.54 -7.39
N ASN A 51 9.86 -6.43 -8.00
CA ASN A 51 10.86 -6.48 -9.07
C ASN A 51 12.17 -7.08 -8.54
N ALA A 52 12.87 -7.89 -9.36
CA ALA A 52 14.16 -8.50 -8.99
C ALA A 52 15.22 -7.52 -8.46
N ILE A 53 15.19 -6.25 -8.87
CA ILE A 53 16.17 -5.25 -8.41
C ILE A 53 15.80 -4.60 -7.07
N ASN A 54 14.55 -4.79 -6.61
CA ASN A 54 14.04 -4.19 -5.39
C ASN A 54 14.17 -5.19 -4.23
N LEU A 55 14.48 -4.69 -3.03
CA LEU A 55 14.42 -5.49 -1.81
C LEU A 55 12.97 -5.68 -1.36
N CYS A 56 12.74 -6.72 -0.55
CA CYS A 56 11.47 -6.92 0.12
C CYS A 56 11.13 -5.74 1.05
N PRO A 57 9.96 -5.10 0.88
CA PRO A 57 9.44 -4.15 1.85
C PRO A 57 9.38 -4.76 3.25
N LEU A 58 9.69 -3.97 4.28
CA LEU A 58 9.61 -4.44 5.67
C LEU A 58 8.17 -4.65 6.15
N SER A 59 7.21 -3.98 5.51
CA SER A 59 5.79 -4.15 5.77
C SER A 59 4.93 -3.82 4.56
N ILE A 60 3.74 -4.41 4.50
CA ILE A 60 2.71 -4.20 3.48
C ILE A 60 1.33 -4.10 4.16
N GLU A 61 0.33 -3.60 3.44
CA GLU A 61 -1.06 -3.56 3.91
C GLU A 61 -1.92 -4.55 3.10
N ASP A 62 -2.92 -5.23 3.69
CA ASP A 62 -3.81 -6.15 2.90
C ASP A 62 -4.67 -5.40 1.87
N SER A 63 -4.74 -4.07 1.96
CA SER A 63 -5.33 -3.19 0.96
C SER A 63 -4.37 -2.86 -0.18
N ALA A 64 -3.09 -3.25 -0.09
CA ALA A 64 -2.16 -3.14 -1.19
C ALA A 64 -2.51 -4.21 -2.24
N GLN A 65 -3.38 -3.82 -3.17
CA GLN A 65 -3.43 -4.44 -4.48
C GLN A 65 -2.02 -4.34 -5.05
N GLY A 66 -1.30 -5.47 -4.98
CA GLY A 66 0.00 -5.60 -5.59
C GLY A 66 -0.03 -5.03 -7.00
N PHE A 67 1.04 -4.30 -7.32
CA PHE A 67 1.31 -3.66 -8.60
C PHE A 67 0.40 -2.46 -8.86
N GLY A 68 0.64 -1.35 -8.17
CA GLY A 68 0.48 -0.02 -8.77
C GLY A 68 1.32 0.08 -10.04
N GLN A 69 0.86 -0.56 -11.11
CA GLN A 69 1.30 -0.32 -12.47
C GLN A 69 0.47 0.83 -12.98
N GLY A 70 1.14 1.83 -13.55
CA GLY A 70 0.45 3.02 -14.01
C GLY A 70 1.29 4.26 -13.90
N GLN A 71 0.60 5.38 -14.10
CA GLN A 71 1.21 6.69 -14.09
C GLN A 71 1.52 7.10 -12.65
N GLY A 72 2.81 7.25 -12.33
CA GLY A 72 3.25 7.85 -11.08
C GLY A 72 3.16 9.37 -11.14
N PHE A 73 2.70 9.95 -10.05
CA PHE A 73 2.61 11.39 -9.82
C PHE A 73 3.61 11.79 -8.74
N LEU A 74 4.54 12.70 -9.07
CA LEU A 74 5.59 13.11 -8.15
C LEU A 74 4.98 13.78 -6.91
N GLN A 75 5.25 13.21 -5.74
CA GLN A 75 4.83 13.75 -4.44
C GLN A 75 5.94 14.56 -3.77
N GLY A 76 7.19 14.18 -4.01
CA GLY A 76 8.34 14.89 -3.46
C GLY A 76 9.66 14.22 -3.77
N GLU A 77 10.74 14.90 -3.40
CA GLU A 77 12.10 14.40 -3.58
C GLU A 77 12.97 14.79 -2.38
N TYR A 78 13.95 13.94 -2.06
CA TYR A 78 14.96 14.23 -1.05
C TYR A 78 16.34 13.75 -1.49
N GLN A 79 17.38 14.43 -1.00
CA GLN A 79 18.77 14.05 -1.27
C GLN A 79 19.21 12.94 -0.32
N ASP A 80 19.94 11.97 -0.85
CA ASP A 80 20.54 10.84 -0.16
C ASP A 80 22.00 10.69 -0.67
N GLY A 81 22.89 11.46 -0.03
CA GLY A 81 24.30 11.56 -0.42
C GLY A 81 24.49 12.14 -1.82
N MET A 82 25.04 11.33 -2.73
CA MET A 82 25.23 11.67 -4.16
C MET A 82 24.05 11.24 -5.04
N THR A 83 22.96 10.80 -4.42
CA THR A 83 21.73 10.40 -5.10
C THR A 83 20.55 11.22 -4.59
N LYS A 84 19.48 11.26 -5.36
CA LYS A 84 18.19 11.81 -5.02
C LYS A 84 17.16 10.70 -5.10
N VAL A 85 16.28 10.65 -4.11
CA VAL A 85 15.12 9.75 -4.10
C VAL A 85 13.89 10.56 -4.45
N CYS A 86 13.20 10.13 -5.51
CA CYS A 86 11.96 10.70 -6.02
C CYS A 86 10.81 9.81 -5.57
N VAL A 87 9.84 10.35 -4.83
CA VAL A 87 8.69 9.62 -4.31
C VAL A 87 7.45 9.96 -5.14
N TYR A 88 6.74 8.92 -5.56
CA TYR A 88 5.59 8.98 -6.44
C TYR A 88 4.39 8.30 -5.80
N ASP A 89 3.23 8.88 -6.00
CA ASP A 89 1.96 8.20 -5.79
C ASP A 89 1.54 7.50 -7.09
N VAL A 90 1.31 6.20 -7.01
CA VAL A 90 0.80 5.38 -8.11
C VAL A 90 -0.49 4.73 -7.63
N MET A 91 -1.62 5.37 -7.96
CA MET A 91 -2.96 4.89 -7.60
C MET A 91 -3.15 4.62 -6.10
N GLY A 92 -2.56 5.43 -5.23
CA GLY A 92 -2.61 5.29 -3.77
C GLY A 92 -1.42 4.51 -3.17
N GLU A 93 -0.50 4.01 -4.00
CA GLU A 93 0.74 3.38 -3.54
C GLU A 93 1.95 4.31 -3.68
N ASN A 94 2.74 4.44 -2.61
CA ASN A 94 4.02 5.13 -2.69
C ASN A 94 5.08 4.26 -3.38
N LYS A 95 5.60 4.73 -4.52
CA LYS A 95 6.78 4.18 -5.22
C LYS A 95 7.93 5.17 -5.18
N ALA A 96 9.15 4.69 -5.33
CA ALA A 96 10.32 5.54 -5.35
C ALA A 96 11.28 5.17 -6.49
N ILE A 97 11.90 6.20 -7.08
CA ILE A 97 12.99 6.06 -8.04
C ILE A 97 14.21 6.77 -7.47
N ARG A 98 15.37 6.10 -7.46
CA ARG A 98 16.64 6.70 -7.06
C ARG A 98 17.43 7.09 -8.29
N LEU A 99 17.89 8.33 -8.34
CA LEU A 99 18.63 8.93 -9.44
C LEU A 99 19.89 9.61 -8.90
N PRO A 100 20.90 9.92 -9.72
CA PRO A 100 21.96 10.85 -9.36
C PRO A 100 21.42 12.23 -8.96
N SER A 101 22.04 12.91 -7.99
CA SER A 101 21.62 14.23 -7.51
C SER A 101 21.56 15.32 -8.58
N THR A 102 22.27 15.12 -9.69
CA THR A 102 22.33 16.04 -10.84
C THR A 102 21.13 15.92 -11.77
N LEU A 103 20.32 14.86 -11.64
CA LEU A 103 19.13 14.65 -12.45
C LEU A 103 17.87 15.14 -11.72
N LEU A 104 16.93 15.63 -12.51
CA LEU A 104 15.60 15.99 -12.04
C LEU A 104 14.73 14.73 -11.93
N CYS A 105 13.84 14.70 -10.95
CA CYS A 105 12.84 13.64 -10.87
C CYS A 105 11.91 13.69 -12.10
N PRO A 106 11.71 12.56 -12.80
CA PRO A 106 10.69 12.46 -13.84
C PRO A 106 9.35 12.91 -13.25
N LEU A 107 8.60 13.76 -13.94
CA LEU A 107 7.30 14.18 -13.41
C LEU A 107 6.29 13.03 -13.45
N ASN A 108 6.37 12.24 -14.52
CA ASN A 108 5.36 11.25 -14.90
C ASN A 108 6.01 9.89 -15.26
N PRO A 109 6.72 9.21 -14.34
CA PRO A 109 7.22 7.87 -14.61
C PRO A 109 6.11 6.82 -14.59
N THR A 110 6.24 5.80 -15.45
CA THR A 110 5.38 4.60 -15.40
C THR A 110 6.05 3.51 -14.56
N PHE A 111 5.27 2.87 -13.69
CA PHE A 111 5.71 1.76 -12.82
C PHE A 111 5.07 0.42 -13.23
#